data_AF-A0A6M4Y8J2-F1
#
_entry.id   AF-A0A6M4Y8J2-F1
#
_cell.length_a   1.000
_cell.length_b   1.000
_cell.length_c   1.000
_cell.angle_alpha   90.00
_cell.angle_beta   90.00
_cell.angle_gamma   90.00
#
_symmetry.space_group_name_H-M   'P 1'
#
loop_
_entity.id
_entity.type
_entity.pdbx_description
1 polymer ?
#
loop_
_entity_poly.entity_id
_entity_poly.type
_entity_poly.pdbx_seq_one_letter_code
_entity_poly.pdbx_strand_id
1 'polypeptide(L)'
;MTQELALSHYSRQWLGRVATSAKLTPTRSGQRWLLHLTPDSPPARTVTLQVRWSGVQWQLLSLTNAEDWHTMSQPVDEICVDPKRRCFWRSQAGPVPLSEQPRVLGSFMSDLQRACIHHGYRVESDPLPQEEAQDAKTTGSR
;
A
#
# COMPACT_ATOMS: atom_id res chain seq x y z
N MET A 1 4.32 12.10 11.38
CA MET A 1 3.68 10.80 11.68
C MET A 1 3.14 10.18 10.39
N THR A 2 3.71 9.07 9.92
CA THR A 2 3.12 8.27 8.84
C THR A 2 2.01 7.42 9.44
N GLN A 3 0.75 7.77 9.15
CA GLN A 3 -0.42 7.02 9.60
C GLN A 3 -0.52 5.73 8.76
N GLU A 4 -0.43 4.58 9.44
CA GLU A 4 -0.70 3.28 8.84
C GLU A 4 -2.17 3.21 8.39
N LEU A 5 -2.42 2.59 7.24
CA LEU A 5 -3.77 2.31 6.77
C LEU A 5 -4.43 1.25 7.66
N ALA A 6 -5.68 1.51 8.08
CA ALA A 6 -6.44 0.62 8.93
C ALA A 6 -6.83 -0.67 8.19
N LEU A 7 -5.97 -1.69 8.27
CA LEU A 7 -6.21 -3.01 7.70
C LEU A 7 -6.92 -3.95 8.68
N SER A 8 -7.73 -4.87 8.15
CA SER A 8 -8.26 -6.00 8.92
C SER A 8 -7.12 -6.93 9.36
N HIS A 9 -7.36 -7.77 10.37
CA HIS A 9 -6.40 -8.79 10.81
C HIS A 9 -5.96 -9.71 9.65
N TYR A 10 -6.92 -10.18 8.84
CA TYR A 10 -6.65 -11.06 7.70
C TYR A 10 -5.82 -10.37 6.62
N SER A 11 -6.15 -9.10 6.30
CA SER A 11 -5.39 -8.32 5.31
C SER A 11 -3.96 -8.07 5.78
N ARG A 12 -3.72 -7.85 7.08
CA ARG A 12 -2.35 -7.72 7.62
C ARG A 12 -1.56 -9.02 7.53
N GLN A 13 -2.18 -10.16 7.88
CA GLN A 13 -1.52 -11.46 7.73
C GLN A 13 -1.15 -11.73 6.26
N TRP A 14 -2.07 -11.43 5.34
CA TRP A 14 -1.81 -11.57 3.92
C TRP A 14 -0.70 -10.62 3.43
N LEU A 15 -0.67 -9.36 3.89
CA LEU A 15 0.44 -8.43 3.59
C LEU A 15 1.80 -9.01 3.99
N GLY A 16 1.88 -9.69 5.15
CA GLY A 16 3.09 -10.38 5.56
C GLY A 16 3.51 -11.51 4.63
N ARG A 17 2.55 -12.24 4.04
CA ARG A 17 2.83 -13.27 3.02
C ARG A 17 3.32 -12.67 1.71
N VAL A 18 2.75 -11.54 1.29
CA VAL A 18 3.21 -10.80 0.09
C VAL A 18 4.65 -10.32 0.29
N ALA A 19 4.95 -9.70 1.44
CA ALA A 19 6.31 -9.26 1.77
C ALA A 19 7.31 -10.43 1.84
N THR A 20 6.89 -11.59 2.35
CA THR A 20 7.70 -12.81 2.34
C THR A 20 7.95 -13.32 0.92
N SER A 21 6.94 -13.27 0.05
CA SER A 21 7.04 -13.67 -1.35
C SER A 21 7.96 -12.74 -2.15
N ALA A 22 8.00 -11.46 -1.77
CA ALA A 22 8.97 -10.48 -2.25
C ALA A 22 10.37 -10.63 -1.64
N LYS A 23 10.59 -11.65 -0.79
CA LYS A 23 11.86 -11.95 -0.12
C LYS A 23 12.41 -10.78 0.71
N LEU A 24 11.52 -9.98 1.30
CA LEU A 24 11.95 -8.88 2.16
C LEU A 24 12.56 -9.39 3.47
N THR A 25 13.75 -8.90 3.80
CA THR A 25 14.45 -9.21 5.05
C THR A 25 14.80 -7.92 5.80
N PRO A 26 13.83 -7.31 6.53
CA PRO A 26 14.10 -6.09 7.28
C PRO A 26 15.10 -6.38 8.41
N THR A 27 16.10 -5.52 8.56
CA THR A 27 17.10 -5.57 9.63
C THR A 27 16.76 -4.61 10.78
N ARG A 28 15.89 -3.62 10.55
CA ARG A 28 15.52 -2.59 11.54
C ARG A 28 14.06 -2.17 11.39
N SER A 29 13.45 -1.74 12.50
CA SER A 29 12.15 -1.07 12.47
C SER A 29 12.23 0.23 11.66
N GLY A 30 11.15 0.56 10.96
CA GLY A 30 11.01 1.77 10.16
C GLY A 30 11.47 1.63 8.71
N GLN A 31 12.12 0.53 8.33
CA GLN A 31 12.49 0.30 6.93
C GLN A 31 11.25 0.17 6.04
N ARG A 32 11.33 0.68 4.82
CA ARG A 32 10.22 0.82 3.88
C ARG A 32 10.56 0.23 2.52
N TRP A 33 9.53 -0.27 1.85
CA TRP A 33 9.61 -0.78 0.49
C TRP A 33 8.38 -0.36 -0.30
N LEU A 34 8.53 -0.27 -1.62
CA LEU A 34 7.44 -0.43 -2.56
C LEU A 34 7.36 -1.90 -2.94
N LEU A 35 6.13 -2.44 -2.97
CA LEU A 35 5.84 -3.76 -3.48
C LEU A 35 4.95 -3.61 -4.71
N HIS A 36 5.40 -4.11 -5.86
CA HIS A 36 4.66 -4.09 -7.12
C HIS A 36 4.00 -5.44 -7.31
N LEU A 37 2.74 -5.54 -6.87
CA LEU A 37 1.97 -6.77 -6.84
C LEU A 37 1.13 -6.89 -8.10
N THR A 38 1.38 -7.88 -8.94
CA THR A 38 0.63 -8.12 -10.19
C THR A 38 -0.07 -9.48 -10.11
N PRO A 39 -1.42 -9.51 -10.01
CA PRO A 39 -2.19 -10.76 -10.10
C PRO A 39 -2.00 -11.41 -11.47
N ASP A 40 -1.98 -12.75 -11.53
CA ASP A 40 -1.83 -13.48 -12.80
C ASP A 40 -3.16 -13.57 -13.61
N SER A 41 -4.24 -12.93 -13.13
CA SER A 41 -5.57 -12.92 -13.77
C SER A 41 -5.83 -11.68 -14.63
N PRO A 42 -6.34 -11.82 -15.86
CA PRO A 42 -6.79 -10.68 -16.67
C PRO A 42 -8.03 -9.96 -16.11
N PRO A 43 -8.13 -8.62 -16.25
CA PRO A 43 -7.04 -7.73 -16.63
C PRO A 43 -6.04 -7.61 -15.46
N ALA A 44 -4.82 -8.08 -15.69
CA ALA A 44 -3.76 -8.05 -14.69
C ALA A 44 -3.26 -6.62 -14.54
N ARG A 45 -3.55 -5.99 -13.40
CA ARG A 45 -3.05 -4.66 -13.07
C ARG A 45 -2.14 -4.73 -11.86
N THR A 46 -0.99 -4.08 -11.98
CA THR A 46 -0.04 -3.97 -10.87
C THR A 46 -0.59 -3.02 -9.82
N VAL A 47 -0.72 -3.52 -8.59
CA VAL A 47 -0.99 -2.73 -7.40
C VAL A 47 0.33 -2.44 -6.72
N THR A 48 0.66 -1.16 -6.57
CA THR A 48 1.82 -0.72 -5.81
C THR A 48 1.42 -0.50 -4.35
N LEU A 49 2.08 -1.20 -3.43
CA LEU A 49 1.89 -1.09 -1.98
C LEU A 49 3.14 -0.47 -1.36
N GLN A 50 2.99 0.64 -0.64
CA GLN A 50 4.07 1.14 0.20
C GLN A 50 3.96 0.52 1.58
N VAL A 51 4.98 -0.25 1.98
CA VAL A 51 4.99 -0.95 3.27
C VAL A 51 6.11 -0.46 4.18
N ARG A 52 5.91 -0.64 5.49
CA ARG A 52 6.90 -0.39 6.53
C ARG A 52 6.99 -1.57 7.47
N TRP A 53 8.21 -1.96 7.85
CA TRP A 53 8.41 -2.91 8.94
C TRP A 53 8.32 -2.18 10.29
N SER A 54 7.42 -2.59 11.17
CA SER A 54 7.28 -1.98 12.51
C SER A 54 8.31 -2.48 13.52
N GLY A 55 9.05 -3.55 13.20
CA GLY A 55 9.83 -4.33 14.16
C GLY A 55 9.19 -5.67 14.50
N VAL A 56 7.86 -5.78 14.38
CA VAL A 56 7.11 -7.01 14.67
C VAL A 56 6.13 -7.41 13.57
N GLN A 57 5.66 -6.47 12.76
CA GLN A 57 4.71 -6.73 11.67
C GLN A 57 4.88 -5.73 10.53
N TRP A 58 4.36 -6.12 9.36
CA TRP A 58 4.27 -5.24 8.20
C TRP A 58 3.07 -4.30 8.33
N GLN A 59 3.31 -3.02 8.06
CA GLN A 59 2.30 -1.96 8.05
C GLN A 59 2.14 -1.44 6.63
N LEU A 60 0.90 -1.24 6.17
CA LEU A 60 0.63 -0.60 4.89
C LEU A 60 0.53 0.92 5.09
N LEU A 61 1.30 1.68 4.32
CA LEU A 61 1.32 3.14 4.39
C LEU A 61 0.49 3.79 3.30
N SER A 62 0.57 3.26 2.08
CA SER A 62 -0.19 3.72 0.93
C SER A 62 -0.39 2.57 -0.05
N LEU A 63 -1.38 2.71 -0.93
CA LEU A 63 -1.59 1.78 -2.04
C LEU A 63 -2.13 2.51 -3.27
N THR A 64 -1.77 2.05 -4.45
CA THR A 64 -2.33 2.52 -5.71
C THR A 64 -2.33 1.42 -6.77
N ASN A 65 -3.40 1.30 -7.53
CA ASN A 65 -3.42 0.57 -8.80
C ASN A 65 -3.74 1.50 -9.99
N ALA A 66 -3.75 2.82 -9.73
CA ALA A 66 -3.88 3.82 -10.77
C ALA A 66 -2.60 3.83 -11.62
N GLU A 67 -2.77 3.61 -12.92
CA GLU A 67 -1.75 3.87 -13.93
C GLU A 67 -1.70 5.37 -14.27
N ASP A 68 -0.75 5.77 -15.12
CA ASP A 68 -0.67 7.13 -15.62
C ASP A 68 -2.00 7.56 -16.28
N TRP A 69 -2.32 8.85 -16.13
CA TRP A 69 -3.61 9.47 -16.46
C TRP A 69 -4.19 9.20 -17.86
N HIS A 70 -3.38 8.74 -18.80
CA HIS A 70 -3.78 8.50 -20.19
C HIS A 70 -4.66 7.25 -20.37
N THR A 71 -4.67 6.30 -19.41
CA THR A 71 -5.51 5.09 -19.43
C THR A 71 -6.83 5.23 -18.66
N MET A 72 -7.15 6.41 -18.10
CA MET A 72 -8.42 6.72 -17.41
C MET A 72 -9.68 6.62 -18.30
N SER A 73 -9.53 6.21 -19.57
CA SER A 73 -10.64 5.88 -20.49
C SER A 73 -11.22 4.48 -20.27
N GLN A 74 -10.55 3.62 -19.50
CA GLN A 74 -11.05 2.27 -19.21
C GLN A 74 -11.98 2.28 -17.99
N PRO A 75 -13.11 1.55 -18.02
CA PRO A 75 -14.02 1.39 -16.88
C PRO A 75 -13.45 0.38 -15.88
N VAL A 76 -12.30 0.71 -15.29
CA VAL A 76 -11.63 -0.13 -14.30
C VAL A 76 -11.65 0.56 -12.94
N ASP A 77 -11.76 -0.24 -11.89
CA ASP A 77 -11.72 0.25 -10.53
C ASP A 77 -10.27 0.63 -10.15
N GLU A 78 -9.95 1.91 -10.23
CA GLU A 78 -8.66 2.44 -9.79
C GLU A 78 -8.82 3.13 -8.44
N ILE A 79 -7.82 2.97 -7.58
CA ILE A 79 -7.78 3.54 -6.25
C ILE A 79 -6.39 4.07 -5.99
N CYS A 80 -6.32 5.21 -5.31
CA CYS A 80 -5.09 5.69 -4.69
C CYS A 80 -5.41 6.12 -3.27
N VAL A 81 -4.69 5.52 -2.32
CA VAL A 81 -4.77 5.84 -0.90
C VAL A 81 -3.36 6.19 -0.42
N ASP A 82 -3.10 7.48 -0.23
CA ASP A 82 -1.87 8.02 0.31
C ASP A 82 -2.20 9.06 1.40
N PRO A 83 -2.12 8.67 2.69
CA PRO A 83 -2.35 9.58 3.81
C PRO A 83 -1.37 10.76 3.85
N LYS A 84 -0.12 10.59 3.39
CA LYS A 84 0.90 11.64 3.38
C LYS A 84 0.53 12.72 2.36
N ARG A 85 0.02 12.32 1.20
CA ARG A 85 -0.48 13.22 0.15
C ARG A 85 -1.95 13.62 0.33
N ARG A 86 -2.61 13.16 1.40
CA ARG A 86 -4.06 13.32 1.62
C ARG A 86 -4.88 12.87 0.41
N CYS A 87 -4.42 11.82 -0.25
CA CYS A 87 -5.02 11.30 -1.45
C CYS A 87 -5.86 10.08 -1.07
N PHE A 88 -7.18 10.17 -1.24
CA PHE A 88 -8.06 9.01 -1.19
C PHE A 88 -9.13 9.19 -2.25
N TRP A 89 -9.00 8.51 -3.37
CA TRP A 89 -9.98 8.55 -4.44
C TRP A 89 -10.13 7.19 -5.11
N ARG A 90 -11.26 7.02 -5.79
CA ARG A 90 -11.60 5.85 -6.60
C ARG A 90 -12.04 6.34 -7.97
N SER A 91 -11.45 5.81 -9.05
CA SER A 91 -11.70 6.26 -10.43
C SER A 91 -13.19 6.26 -10.76
N GLN A 92 -13.61 7.20 -11.60
CA GLN A 92 -15.01 7.49 -11.95
C GLN A 92 -15.94 7.93 -10.79
N ALA A 93 -15.52 7.79 -9.53
CA ALA A 93 -16.27 8.22 -8.33
C ALA A 93 -15.69 9.49 -7.66
N GLY A 94 -14.44 9.85 -7.98
CA GLY A 94 -13.78 11.02 -7.40
C GLY A 94 -13.23 10.76 -5.98
N PRO A 95 -13.01 11.83 -5.19
CA PRO A 95 -12.56 11.71 -3.80
C PRO A 95 -13.53 10.87 -2.96
N VAL A 96 -13.00 9.97 -2.14
CA VAL A 96 -13.83 9.13 -1.25
C VAL A 96 -14.03 9.85 0.09
N PRO A 97 -15.28 10.03 0.55
CA PRO A 97 -15.58 10.62 1.86
C PRO A 97 -14.89 9.85 2.99
N LEU A 98 -14.41 10.56 4.02
CA LEU A 98 -13.68 9.97 5.15
C LEU A 98 -14.42 8.79 5.81
N SER A 99 -15.75 8.87 5.92
CA SER A 99 -16.59 7.80 6.49
C SER A 99 -16.60 6.51 5.65
N GLU A 100 -16.41 6.60 4.35
CA GLU A 100 -16.42 5.47 3.42
C GLU A 100 -15.03 4.86 3.23
N GLN A 101 -13.96 5.58 3.59
CA GLN A 101 -12.57 5.13 3.38
C GLN A 101 -12.27 3.73 3.93
N PRO A 102 -12.66 3.37 5.18
CA PRO A 102 -12.39 2.03 5.70
C PRO A 102 -13.08 0.93 4.90
N ARG A 103 -14.31 1.19 4.44
CA ARG A 103 -15.10 0.25 3.65
C ARG A 103 -14.51 0.06 2.26
N VAL A 104 -14.17 1.15 1.57
CA VAL A 104 -13.57 1.11 0.23
C VAL A 104 -12.21 0.40 0.26
N LEU A 105 -11.36 0.76 1.22
CA LEU A 105 -10.06 0.11 1.44
C LEU A 105 -10.23 -1.40 1.74
N GLY A 106 -11.14 -1.74 2.65
CA GLY A 106 -11.39 -3.12 3.04
C GLY A 106 -11.90 -3.98 1.88
N SER A 107 -12.83 -3.45 1.07
CA SER A 107 -13.34 -4.14 -0.13
C SER A 107 -12.22 -4.37 -1.12
N PHE A 108 -11.45 -3.33 -1.46
CA PHE A 108 -10.36 -3.43 -2.42
C PHE A 108 -9.31 -4.46 -1.99
N MET A 109 -8.87 -4.41 -0.73
CA MET A 109 -7.91 -5.38 -0.21
C MET A 109 -8.44 -6.82 -0.24
N SER A 110 -9.74 -7.01 0.01
CA SER A 110 -10.36 -8.34 -0.02
C SER A 110 -10.43 -8.91 -1.43
N ASP A 111 -10.79 -8.09 -2.41
CA ASP A 111 -10.87 -8.51 -3.82
C ASP A 111 -9.48 -8.76 -4.40
N LEU A 112 -8.50 -7.90 -4.09
CA LEU A 112 -7.11 -8.10 -4.48
C LEU A 112 -6.54 -9.39 -3.89
N GLN A 113 -6.76 -9.61 -2.58
CA GLN A 113 -6.33 -10.84 -1.91
C GLN A 113 -6.99 -12.08 -2.54
N ARG A 114 -8.29 -12.02 -2.83
CA ARG A 114 -9.02 -13.10 -3.50
C ARG A 114 -8.39 -13.41 -4.86
N ALA A 115 -8.18 -12.40 -5.70
CA ALA A 115 -7.58 -12.57 -7.02
C ALA A 115 -6.20 -13.22 -6.94
N CYS A 116 -5.32 -12.73 -6.07
CA CYS A 116 -3.98 -13.27 -5.87
C CYS A 116 -3.99 -14.73 -5.37
N ILE A 117 -4.93 -15.09 -4.49
CA ILE A 117 -5.05 -16.46 -3.96
C ILE A 117 -5.55 -17.42 -5.04
N HIS A 118 -6.55 -17.02 -5.83
CA HIS A 118 -7.16 -17.92 -6.81
C HIS A 118 -6.32 -18.10 -8.07
N HIS A 119 -5.61 -17.06 -8.49
CA HIS A 119 -4.93 -17.05 -9.79
C HIS A 119 -3.41 -17.07 -9.67
N GLY A 120 -2.86 -16.83 -8.49
CA GLY A 120 -1.44 -16.55 -8.34
C GLY A 120 -1.14 -15.06 -8.53
N TYR A 121 0.11 -14.71 -8.26
CA TYR A 121 0.62 -13.35 -8.42
C TYR A 121 2.13 -13.34 -8.53
N ARG A 122 2.66 -12.26 -9.11
CA ARG A 122 4.06 -11.88 -9.07
C ARG A 122 4.22 -10.65 -8.18
N VAL A 123 5.33 -10.58 -7.47
CA VAL A 123 5.66 -9.41 -6.66
C VAL A 123 7.12 -9.03 -6.86
N GLU A 124 7.34 -7.77 -7.21
CA GLU A 124 8.64 -7.13 -7.24
C GLU A 124 8.73 -6.12 -6.09
N SER A 125 9.94 -5.77 -5.67
CA SER A 125 10.12 -4.86 -4.55
C SER A 125 11.27 -3.90 -4.74
N ASP A 126 11.02 -2.63 -4.43
CA ASP A 126 12.03 -1.58 -4.43
C ASP A 126 12.22 -1.04 -3.00
N PRO A 127 13.45 -1.04 -2.46
CA PRO A 127 13.72 -0.44 -1.16
C PRO A 127 13.52 1.08 -1.23
N LEU A 128 12.86 1.64 -0.22
CA LEU A 128 12.75 3.09 -0.07
C LEU A 128 13.79 3.61 0.93
N PRO A 129 14.38 4.79 0.69
CA PRO A 129 15.27 5.43 1.65
C PRO A 129 14.58 5.56 3.01
N GLN A 130 15.31 5.27 4.08
CA GLN A 130 14.86 5.56 5.43
C GLN A 130 14.83 7.09 5.56
N GLU A 131 13.67 7.68 5.89
CA GLU A 131 13.65 9.06 6.36
C GLU A 131 14.38 9.03 7.70
N GLU A 132 15.64 9.47 7.72
CA GLU A 132 16.32 9.78 8.97
C GLU A 132 15.44 10.78 9.72
N ALA A 133 15.08 10.45 10.97
CA ALA A 133 14.33 11.35 11.82
C ALA A 133 15.15 12.62 12.05
N GLN A 134 14.94 13.66 11.24
CA GLN A 134 15.49 14.99 11.46
C GLN A 134 14.78 15.75 12.61
N ASP A 135 13.95 15.09 13.42
CA ASP A 135 13.26 15.67 14.57
C ASP A 135 13.99 15.41 15.91
N ALA A 136 15.32 15.53 15.92
CA ALA A 136 16.10 15.53 17.15
C ALA A 136 17.27 16.51 17.08
N LYS A 137 17.03 17.75 16.64
CA LYS A 137 17.97 18.85 16.81
C LYS A 137 17.30 20.23 16.66
N THR A 138 16.25 20.50 17.44
CA THR A 138 16.02 21.88 17.88
C THR A 138 16.67 22.01 19.24
N THR A 139 17.91 22.45 19.16
CA THR A 139 18.80 22.97 20.18
C THR A 139 18.09 23.62 21.37
N GLY A 140 18.42 23.16 22.58
CA GLY A 140 18.50 24.04 23.73
C GLY A 140 19.55 25.13 23.48
N SER A 141 19.14 26.38 23.58
CA SER A 141 19.90 27.64 23.73
C SER A 141 18.83 28.73 23.56
N ARG A 142 18.49 29.58 24.53
CA ARG A 142 19.18 30.19 25.67
C ARG A 142 18.20 30.36 26.82
#